data_AF-B3SCJ6-F1
#
_entry.id   AF-B3SCJ6-F1
#
_cell.length_a   1.000
_cell.length_b   1.000
_cell.length_c   1.000
_cell.angle_alpha   90.00
_cell.angle_beta   90.00
_cell.angle_gamma   90.00
#
_symmetry.space_group_name_H-M   'P 1'
#
loop_
_entity.id
_entity.type
_entity.pdbx_description
1 polymer ?
#
loop_
_entity_poly.entity_id
_entity_poly.type
_entity_poly.pdbx_seq_one_letter_code
_entity_poly.pdbx_strand_id
1 'polypeptide(L)'
;MVILVRRRLARLARYSLTAIFLSLLLTAIITISYLNISYLCRIGKNNLDADFNVPAEINVALEYRGVETHSMMISYATLIIVDLERTSSLGYVAKPTRPTSVKIALKEDGFSNENSNPINQEDENTVQQGASKEKHEEHHRNINEFKRNDDIVIKANSNQGIKNTRTGSKNKNSLGLPSPSDYNQLKSFVLFCGFPRSGQSLVGAIMDAHPHMTIAHDFNILGGWSKNLSWRNDKKDLYRALYERSRDRNGNRKKLAGNRRNFFVPKLYQGTFQDYIQIIGDMSGQRLTQAYVKDFNKAKRNVDSIRHFIGMPIKFIMVLRNPFDTIATQVLRTLKAKARKKASKMQDTNLSEADQVNLTKVLLNKRIRAYLKAVEANKKIYRMYKNQTLILYLNEIVNSPDTEITKICNFLGIQCSKKYISLCSDIVNEQQSITRKQIQWTEHQKDMILNKISKTKWLRKFKFIDT
;
A
#
# COMPACT_ATOMS: atom_id res chain seq x y z
N MET A 1 16.57 -58.94 16.33
CA MET A 1 15.60 -57.86 16.03
C MET A 1 14.66 -57.52 17.19
N VAL A 2 13.87 -58.48 17.71
CA VAL A 2 12.77 -58.22 18.69
C VAL A 2 13.18 -57.40 19.93
N ILE A 3 14.37 -57.66 20.49
CA ILE A 3 14.88 -56.93 21.68
C ILE A 3 15.12 -55.43 21.37
N LEU A 4 15.57 -55.09 20.16
CA LEU A 4 15.77 -53.71 19.72
C LEU A 4 14.45 -52.97 19.53
N VAL A 5 13.41 -53.66 19.03
CA VAL A 5 12.05 -53.11 18.90
C VAL A 5 11.44 -52.85 20.27
N ARG A 6 11.52 -53.81 21.21
CA ARG A 6 11.08 -53.60 22.60
C ARG A 6 11.81 -52.43 23.27
N ARG A 7 13.14 -52.29 23.08
CA ARG A 7 13.90 -51.15 23.61
C ARG A 7 13.54 -49.80 22.97
N ARG A 8 13.13 -49.75 21.70
CA ARG A 8 12.61 -48.52 21.06
C ARG A 8 11.20 -48.17 21.58
N LEU A 9 10.30 -49.13 21.65
CA LEU A 9 8.94 -48.92 22.19
C LEU A 9 8.98 -48.47 23.66
N ALA A 10 9.83 -49.07 24.50
CA ALA A 10 10.04 -48.67 25.89
C ALA A 10 10.77 -47.32 26.08
N ARG A 11 11.33 -46.72 25.01
CA ARG A 11 11.78 -45.31 25.00
C ARG A 11 10.64 -44.39 24.58
N LEU A 12 9.90 -44.74 23.52
CA LEU A 12 8.74 -43.96 23.05
C LEU A 12 7.66 -43.83 24.13
N ALA A 13 7.36 -44.91 24.86
CA ALA A 13 6.44 -44.89 26.00
C ALA A 13 6.95 -44.05 27.19
N ARG A 14 8.27 -43.89 27.34
CA ARG A 14 8.85 -42.96 28.34
C ARG A 14 8.70 -41.51 27.90
N TYR A 15 8.89 -41.20 26.61
CA TYR A 15 8.66 -39.86 26.08
C TYR A 15 7.18 -39.43 26.23
N SER A 16 6.22 -40.33 25.97
CA SER A 16 4.80 -40.02 26.19
C SER A 16 4.49 -39.81 27.68
N LEU A 17 5.01 -40.64 28.59
CA LEU A 17 4.82 -40.43 30.03
C LEU A 17 5.43 -39.09 30.51
N THR A 18 6.62 -38.73 30.04
CA THR A 18 7.22 -37.43 30.39
C THR A 18 6.44 -36.24 29.82
N ALA A 19 5.87 -36.37 28.62
CA ALA A 19 5.03 -35.33 28.02
C ALA A 19 3.70 -35.17 28.77
N ILE A 20 3.08 -36.27 29.18
CA ILE A 20 1.87 -36.25 30.04
C ILE A 20 2.21 -35.63 31.40
N PHE A 21 3.32 -36.00 32.02
CA PHE A 21 3.73 -35.43 33.31
C PHE A 21 4.04 -33.93 33.23
N LEU A 22 4.73 -33.48 32.17
CA LEU A 22 4.95 -32.05 31.90
C LEU A 22 3.65 -31.28 31.65
N SER A 23 2.69 -31.88 30.93
CA SER A 23 1.36 -31.30 30.70
C SER A 23 0.56 -31.16 32.01
N LEU A 24 0.55 -32.20 32.86
CA LEU A 24 -0.10 -32.17 34.16
C LEU A 24 0.57 -31.16 35.11
N LEU A 25 1.91 -31.08 35.13
CA LEU A 25 2.67 -30.11 35.91
C LEU A 25 2.36 -28.67 35.46
N LEU A 26 2.35 -28.41 34.16
CA LEU A 26 2.00 -27.10 33.60
C LEU A 26 0.56 -26.71 33.95
N THR A 27 -0.37 -27.66 33.85
CA THR A 27 -1.77 -27.46 34.24
C THR A 27 -1.90 -27.12 35.72
N ALA A 28 -1.20 -27.86 36.60
CA ALA A 28 -1.18 -27.57 38.04
C ALA A 28 -0.61 -26.18 38.35
N ILE A 29 0.49 -25.78 37.70
CA ILE A 29 1.07 -24.43 37.85
C ILE A 29 0.08 -23.34 37.43
N ILE A 30 -0.66 -23.55 36.33
CA ILE A 30 -1.71 -22.62 35.86
C ILE A 30 -2.85 -22.55 36.89
N THR A 31 -3.33 -23.69 37.39
CA THR A 31 -4.41 -23.74 38.40
C THR A 31 -4.01 -23.07 39.72
N ILE A 32 -2.79 -23.31 40.22
CA ILE A 32 -2.26 -22.65 41.42
C ILE A 32 -2.14 -21.13 41.19
N SER A 33 -1.65 -20.71 40.02
CA SER A 33 -1.58 -19.29 39.66
C SER A 33 -2.95 -18.63 39.62
N TYR A 34 -3.96 -19.32 39.07
CA TYR A 34 -5.34 -18.84 39.01
C TYR A 34 -6.00 -18.75 40.39
N LEU A 35 -5.76 -19.76 41.26
CA LEU A 35 -6.22 -19.75 42.65
C LEU A 35 -5.57 -18.62 43.44
N ASN A 36 -4.27 -18.37 43.28
CA ASN A 36 -3.58 -17.25 43.93
C ASN A 36 -4.11 -15.89 43.46
N ILE A 37 -4.35 -15.70 42.15
CA ILE A 37 -4.97 -14.47 41.63
C ILE A 37 -6.39 -14.29 42.18
N SER A 38 -7.19 -15.36 42.19
CA SER A 38 -8.56 -15.34 42.73
C SER A 38 -8.58 -15.03 44.23
N TYR A 39 -7.65 -15.61 45.00
CA TYR A 39 -7.47 -15.35 46.43
C TYR A 39 -7.04 -13.90 46.71
N LEU A 40 -6.07 -13.36 45.96
CA LEU A 40 -5.66 -11.96 46.05
C LEU A 40 -6.80 -11.00 45.68
N CYS A 41 -7.58 -11.30 44.65
CA CYS A 41 -8.79 -10.55 44.32
C CYS A 41 -9.85 -10.63 45.43
N ARG A 42 -9.96 -11.75 46.16
CA ARG A 42 -10.92 -11.93 47.25
C ARG A 42 -10.49 -11.20 48.53
N ILE A 43 -9.21 -11.19 48.87
CA ILE A 43 -8.65 -10.34 49.94
C ILE A 43 -8.83 -8.87 49.59
N GLY A 44 -8.49 -8.47 48.35
CA GLY A 44 -8.67 -7.09 47.88
C GLY A 44 -10.13 -6.61 47.94
N LYS A 45 -11.10 -7.53 47.81
CA LYS A 45 -12.53 -7.20 47.93
C LYS A 45 -13.05 -7.15 49.37
N ASN A 46 -12.45 -7.90 50.29
CA ASN A 46 -12.86 -7.95 51.69
C ASN A 46 -12.20 -6.85 52.56
N ASN A 47 -11.15 -6.19 52.07
CA ASN A 47 -10.47 -5.07 52.74
C ASN A 47 -10.88 -3.68 52.18
N LEU A 48 -11.99 -3.58 51.44
CA LEU A 48 -12.42 -2.34 50.76
C LEU A 48 -13.40 -1.46 51.56
N ASP A 49 -13.72 -1.82 52.81
CA ASP A 49 -14.53 -1.03 53.74
C ASP A 49 -13.69 -0.23 54.77
N ALA A 50 -12.41 0.02 54.48
CA ALA A 50 -11.54 0.89 55.27
C ALA A 50 -10.81 1.90 54.37
N ASP A 51 -10.90 3.19 54.73
CA ASP A 51 -10.39 4.32 53.94
C ASP A 51 -8.90 4.21 53.60
N PHE A 52 -8.59 3.80 52.36
CA PHE A 52 -7.26 3.97 51.76
C PHE A 52 -7.35 4.38 50.29
N ASN A 53 -6.79 5.54 49.99
CA ASN A 53 -6.86 6.18 48.68
C ASN A 53 -5.79 5.61 47.72
N VAL A 54 -6.17 4.65 46.88
CA VAL A 54 -5.25 3.98 45.94
C VAL A 54 -5.17 4.73 44.59
N PRO A 55 -3.96 5.07 44.08
CA PRO A 55 -3.82 5.77 42.81
C PRO A 55 -4.40 5.01 41.61
N ALA A 56 -5.06 5.74 40.71
CA ALA A 56 -5.81 5.22 39.54
C ALA A 56 -4.96 4.40 38.54
N GLU A 57 -3.64 4.40 38.66
CA GLU A 57 -2.70 3.70 37.78
C GLU A 57 -2.67 2.17 38.01
N ILE A 58 -3.07 1.70 39.20
CA ILE A 58 -3.06 0.27 39.55
C ILE A 58 -4.27 -0.47 38.93
N ASN A 59 -5.47 0.14 38.93
CA ASN A 59 -6.67 -0.47 38.36
C ASN A 59 -6.55 -0.73 36.84
N VAL A 60 -5.91 0.18 36.10
CA VAL A 60 -5.70 0.02 34.65
C VAL A 60 -4.72 -1.12 34.34
N ALA A 61 -3.74 -1.38 35.21
CA ALA A 61 -2.72 -2.42 34.98
C ALA A 61 -3.27 -3.85 35.12
N LEU A 62 -4.21 -4.07 36.05
CA LEU A 62 -4.82 -5.39 36.28
C LEU A 62 -5.80 -5.76 35.16
N GLU A 63 -6.63 -4.82 34.72
CA GLU A 63 -7.63 -5.05 33.67
C GLU A 63 -6.97 -5.32 32.30
N TYR A 64 -5.88 -4.62 31.97
CA TYR A 64 -5.15 -4.85 30.71
C TYR A 64 -4.37 -6.17 30.68
N ARG A 65 -3.70 -6.56 31.77
CA ARG A 65 -2.90 -7.80 31.82
C ARG A 65 -3.77 -9.07 31.80
N GLY A 66 -4.97 -9.04 32.39
CA GLY A 66 -5.89 -10.17 32.38
C GLY A 66 -6.37 -10.55 30.97
N VAL A 67 -6.61 -9.56 30.11
CA VAL A 67 -7.13 -9.77 28.75
C VAL A 67 -6.04 -10.21 27.76
N GLU A 68 -4.84 -9.64 27.83
CA GLU A 68 -3.74 -10.05 26.94
C GLU A 68 -3.24 -11.48 27.25
N THR A 69 -3.19 -11.87 28.53
CA THR A 69 -2.79 -13.23 28.92
C THR A 69 -3.82 -14.28 28.50
N HIS A 70 -5.13 -14.06 28.69
CA HIS A 70 -6.16 -14.98 28.20
C HIS A 70 -6.12 -15.14 26.68
N SER A 71 -5.94 -14.05 25.93
CA SER A 71 -5.88 -14.08 24.46
C SER A 71 -4.66 -14.85 23.93
N MET A 72 -3.48 -14.70 24.56
CA MET A 72 -2.30 -15.51 24.22
C MET A 72 -2.47 -16.98 24.60
N MET A 73 -3.03 -17.27 25.77
CA MET A 73 -3.24 -18.65 26.24
C MET A 73 -4.21 -19.44 25.35
N ILE A 74 -5.34 -18.82 24.96
CA ILE A 74 -6.29 -19.43 24.02
C ILE A 74 -5.61 -19.69 22.67
N SER A 75 -4.85 -18.72 22.15
CA SER A 75 -4.13 -18.86 20.88
C SER A 75 -3.10 -19.99 20.90
N TYR A 76 -2.38 -20.18 22.01
CA TYR A 76 -1.43 -21.29 22.19
C TYR A 76 -2.14 -22.63 22.34
N ALA A 77 -3.24 -22.70 23.10
CA ALA A 77 -4.03 -23.94 23.24
C ALA A 77 -4.58 -24.41 21.89
N THR A 78 -5.13 -23.50 21.07
CA THR A 78 -5.62 -23.84 19.72
C THR A 78 -4.48 -24.33 18.80
N LEU A 79 -3.29 -23.73 18.87
CA LEU A 79 -2.13 -24.20 18.11
C LEU A 79 -1.68 -25.62 18.51
N ILE A 80 -1.67 -25.92 19.82
CA ILE A 80 -1.31 -27.25 20.33
C ILE A 80 -2.34 -28.31 19.91
N ILE A 81 -3.64 -27.98 19.94
CA ILE A 81 -4.70 -28.89 19.49
C ILE A 81 -4.56 -29.20 17.99
N VAL A 82 -4.34 -28.18 17.16
CA VAL A 82 -4.16 -28.35 15.70
C VAL A 82 -2.92 -29.18 15.36
N ASP A 83 -1.80 -29.02 16.07
CA ASP A 83 -0.62 -29.87 15.85
C ASP A 83 -0.83 -31.32 16.34
N LEU A 84 -1.56 -31.52 17.45
CA LEU A 84 -1.91 -32.87 17.93
C LEU A 84 -2.77 -33.62 16.91
N GLU A 85 -3.85 -33.01 16.38
CA GLU A 85 -4.68 -33.60 15.32
C GLU A 85 -3.87 -33.93 14.06
N ARG A 86 -2.89 -33.09 13.73
CA ARG A 86 -1.98 -33.27 12.60
C ARG A 86 -0.97 -34.41 12.80
N THR A 87 -0.57 -34.69 14.04
CA THR A 87 0.25 -35.88 14.35
C THR A 87 -0.55 -37.17 14.40
N SER A 88 -1.84 -37.13 14.78
CA SER A 88 -2.71 -38.32 14.74
C SER A 88 -3.14 -38.74 13.32
N SER A 89 -3.12 -37.83 12.35
CA SER A 89 -3.55 -38.10 10.97
C SER A 89 -2.45 -38.67 10.05
N LEU A 90 -1.22 -38.84 10.55
CA LEU A 90 -0.11 -39.50 9.83
C LEU A 90 0.08 -40.98 10.25
N GLY A 91 -1.03 -41.72 10.22
CA GLY A 91 -1.04 -43.18 10.38
C GLY A 91 -0.61 -43.90 9.11
N TYR A 92 0.43 -44.74 9.19
CA TYR A 92 0.94 -45.56 8.09
C TYR A 92 -0.12 -46.52 7.51
N VAL A 93 -0.29 -46.50 6.18
CA VAL A 93 -0.78 -47.64 5.40
C VAL A 93 0.33 -48.07 4.45
N ALA A 94 0.62 -49.38 4.38
CA ALA A 94 1.80 -49.89 3.68
C ALA A 94 1.53 -51.12 2.81
N LYS A 95 2.32 -51.23 1.73
CA LYS A 95 2.52 -52.36 0.78
C LYS A 95 1.50 -52.51 -0.36
N PRO A 96 1.87 -53.21 -1.46
CA PRO A 96 3.20 -53.69 -1.89
C PRO A 96 3.68 -53.17 -3.26
N THR A 97 4.99 -53.30 -3.52
CA THR A 97 5.64 -53.09 -4.83
C THR A 97 6.01 -54.42 -5.51
N ARG A 98 6.03 -54.46 -6.85
CA ARG A 98 6.81 -55.38 -7.72
C ARG A 98 6.79 -54.90 -9.20
N PRO A 99 7.70 -55.33 -10.10
CA PRO A 99 8.87 -54.49 -10.39
C PRO A 99 9.19 -54.31 -11.90
N THR A 100 10.42 -53.85 -12.19
CA THR A 100 11.10 -53.76 -13.51
C THR A 100 10.58 -52.66 -14.47
N SER A 101 11.41 -52.00 -15.28
CA SER A 101 12.82 -52.27 -15.64
C SER A 101 13.69 -50.99 -15.69
N VAL A 102 14.99 -51.18 -15.49
CA VAL A 102 16.04 -50.14 -15.59
C VAL A 102 16.69 -50.22 -16.98
N LYS A 103 16.95 -49.07 -17.62
CA LYS A 103 17.99 -48.96 -18.66
C LYS A 103 18.98 -47.88 -18.27
N ILE A 104 20.25 -48.29 -18.16
CA ILE A 104 21.42 -47.43 -18.03
C ILE A 104 22.07 -47.38 -19.42
N ALA A 105 22.60 -46.21 -19.80
CA ALA A 105 23.63 -46.09 -20.83
C ALA A 105 24.62 -44.99 -20.37
N LEU A 106 25.91 -45.22 -20.60
CA LEU A 106 27.04 -44.39 -20.17
C LEU A 106 27.97 -44.11 -21.36
N LYS A 107 28.51 -42.89 -21.44
CA LYS A 107 29.68 -42.45 -22.24
C LYS A 107 29.55 -42.65 -23.79
N GLU A 108 30.40 -42.15 -24.68
CA GLU A 108 31.79 -41.57 -24.68
C GLU A 108 31.79 -40.26 -25.52
N ASP A 109 32.51 -39.17 -25.17
CA ASP A 109 33.95 -38.83 -25.36
C ASP A 109 34.40 -38.61 -26.85
N GLY A 110 35.12 -37.50 -27.15
CA GLY A 110 35.73 -37.15 -28.47
C GLY A 110 35.56 -35.68 -28.92
N PHE A 111 36.40 -34.69 -28.56
CA PHE A 111 37.71 -34.24 -29.10
C PHE A 111 37.75 -33.47 -30.46
N SER A 112 38.28 -32.23 -30.40
CA SER A 112 39.07 -31.49 -31.43
C SER A 112 38.34 -30.86 -32.65
N ASN A 113 38.81 -29.78 -33.32
CA ASN A 113 39.91 -28.85 -33.04
C ASN A 113 39.75 -27.46 -33.74
N GLU A 114 40.49 -26.45 -33.25
CA GLU A 114 41.18 -25.34 -33.96
C GLU A 114 40.55 -24.38 -35.03
N ASN A 115 40.93 -23.10 -34.88
CA ASN A 115 41.24 -22.07 -35.92
C ASN A 115 40.09 -21.55 -36.85
N SER A 116 40.09 -20.31 -37.36
CA SER A 116 41.06 -19.19 -37.37
C SER A 116 40.38 -17.80 -37.50
N ASN A 117 41.03 -16.74 -37.01
CA ASN A 117 40.88 -15.35 -37.50
C ASN A 117 41.81 -15.18 -38.73
N PRO A 118 41.49 -14.32 -39.74
CA PRO A 118 42.07 -12.95 -39.73
C PRO A 118 41.20 -11.87 -40.47
N ILE A 119 41.09 -10.62 -39.97
CA ILE A 119 41.84 -9.38 -40.37
C ILE A 119 41.12 -8.47 -41.41
N ASN A 120 41.46 -7.16 -41.37
CA ASN A 120 41.21 -6.06 -42.31
C ASN A 120 39.86 -5.29 -42.22
N GLN A 121 39.86 -3.98 -41.88
CA GLN A 121 40.23 -2.76 -42.67
C GLN A 121 39.00 -2.25 -43.46
N GLU A 122 38.74 -0.96 -43.69
CA GLU A 122 39.32 0.33 -43.22
C GLU A 122 38.25 1.43 -43.46
N ASP A 123 38.60 2.72 -43.33
CA ASP A 123 37.96 3.89 -43.98
C ASP A 123 36.52 4.31 -43.62
N GLU A 124 36.12 5.57 -43.82
CA GLU A 124 36.78 6.86 -43.52
C GLU A 124 35.69 7.98 -43.50
N ASN A 125 36.06 9.18 -43.02
CA ASN A 125 35.53 10.52 -43.34
C ASN A 125 34.19 10.66 -44.14
N THR A 126 33.24 11.56 -43.81
CA THR A 126 33.42 13.02 -44.01
C THR A 126 32.22 13.85 -43.49
N VAL A 127 32.55 15.09 -43.10
CA VAL A 127 31.75 16.27 -42.70
C VAL A 127 30.75 16.79 -43.76
N GLN A 128 29.59 17.32 -43.32
CA GLN A 128 28.99 18.67 -43.66
C GLN A 128 27.53 18.72 -43.16
N GLN A 129 27.14 19.66 -42.28
CA GLN A 129 26.80 21.08 -42.50
C GLN A 129 25.59 21.34 -43.40
N GLY A 130 24.63 22.14 -42.89
CA GLY A 130 23.45 22.60 -43.63
C GLY A 130 22.42 23.30 -42.74
N ALA A 131 22.55 24.61 -42.55
CA ALA A 131 21.44 25.46 -42.08
C ALA A 131 20.39 25.57 -43.21
N SER A 132 19.11 25.91 -42.99
CA SER A 132 18.63 27.18 -42.44
C SER A 132 17.09 27.25 -42.42
N LYS A 133 16.52 28.23 -41.69
CA LYS A 133 15.44 29.19 -42.06
C LYS A 133 14.27 28.76 -43.01
N GLU A 134 13.04 29.25 -42.90
CA GLU A 134 12.49 30.39 -42.14
C GLU A 134 10.96 30.26 -41.86
N LYS A 135 10.37 31.36 -41.36
CA LYS A 135 8.93 31.72 -41.21
C LYS A 135 8.07 31.37 -42.45
N HIS A 136 6.74 31.51 -42.52
CA HIS A 136 5.70 32.20 -41.72
C HIS A 136 4.48 31.21 -41.56
N GLU A 137 3.23 31.52 -41.19
CA GLU A 137 2.49 32.78 -40.97
C GLU A 137 1.41 32.63 -39.86
N GLU A 138 0.38 33.48 -39.85
CA GLU A 138 -0.70 33.58 -38.86
C GLU A 138 -2.05 33.76 -39.57
N HIS A 139 -3.11 33.10 -39.10
CA HIS A 139 -4.47 33.60 -39.40
C HIS A 139 -5.51 33.28 -38.33
N HIS A 140 -6.06 34.34 -37.75
CA HIS A 140 -7.22 34.32 -36.89
C HIS A 140 -8.51 33.94 -37.65
N ARG A 141 -9.41 33.20 -36.98
CA ARG A 141 -10.84 33.56 -36.97
C ARG A 141 -11.58 32.93 -35.79
N ASN A 142 -12.15 33.79 -34.93
CA ASN A 142 -13.19 33.42 -33.98
C ASN A 142 -14.50 33.13 -34.72
N ILE A 143 -15.35 32.29 -34.14
CA ILE A 143 -16.82 32.48 -34.07
C ILE A 143 -17.35 31.62 -32.91
N ASN A 144 -18.27 32.19 -32.13
CA ASN A 144 -19.04 31.47 -31.11
C ASN A 144 -20.23 30.77 -31.78
N GLU A 145 -20.60 29.56 -31.36
CA GLU A 145 -22.03 29.27 -31.13
C GLU A 145 -22.28 28.09 -30.19
N PHE A 146 -23.53 27.96 -29.73
CA PHE A 146 -23.86 27.40 -28.43
C PHE A 146 -25.18 26.62 -28.48
N LYS A 147 -25.12 25.29 -28.28
CA LYS A 147 -26.29 24.36 -28.11
C LYS A 147 -27.15 24.22 -29.38
N ARG A 148 -27.76 23.08 -29.69
CA ARG A 148 -28.43 22.06 -28.83
C ARG A 148 -28.61 20.77 -29.67
N ASN A 149 -28.92 19.66 -28.98
CA ASN A 149 -29.62 18.45 -29.42
C ASN A 149 -29.47 17.93 -30.88
N ASP A 150 -29.18 16.63 -31.01
CA ASP A 150 -30.21 15.73 -31.54
C ASP A 150 -29.97 14.27 -31.09
N ASP A 151 -31.07 13.56 -30.86
CA ASP A 151 -31.08 12.14 -30.51
C ASP A 151 -30.91 11.27 -31.75
N ILE A 152 -29.88 10.42 -31.79
CA ILE A 152 -29.81 9.32 -32.75
C ILE A 152 -29.65 7.98 -32.03
N VAL A 153 -30.77 7.28 -31.92
CA VAL A 153 -30.82 5.85 -31.59
C VAL A 153 -30.24 5.06 -32.77
N ILE A 154 -29.07 4.44 -32.59
CA ILE A 154 -28.57 3.42 -33.52
C ILE A 154 -28.73 2.04 -32.89
N LYS A 155 -29.61 1.25 -33.52
CA LYS A 155 -29.87 -0.16 -33.19
C LYS A 155 -28.60 -1.00 -33.38
N ALA A 156 -28.43 -2.00 -32.53
CA ALA A 156 -27.46 -3.07 -32.79
C ALA A 156 -27.84 -3.81 -34.07
N ASN A 157 -26.83 -4.17 -34.89
CA ASN A 157 -26.97 -5.29 -35.83
C ASN A 157 -25.63 -5.97 -36.15
N SER A 158 -25.65 -7.28 -35.93
CA SER A 158 -24.98 -8.36 -36.67
C SER A 158 -23.62 -8.14 -37.38
N ASN A 159 -22.65 -8.94 -36.92
CA ASN A 159 -21.53 -9.51 -37.68
C ASN A 159 -21.67 -9.55 -39.22
N GLN A 160 -20.66 -9.03 -39.92
CA GLN A 160 -20.09 -9.69 -41.09
C GLN A 160 -18.55 -9.61 -41.02
N GLY A 161 -17.88 -10.69 -41.41
CA GLY A 161 -16.45 -10.89 -41.12
C GLY A 161 -15.54 -10.39 -42.24
N ILE A 162 -14.42 -9.79 -41.86
CA ILE A 162 -13.26 -9.59 -42.73
C ILE A 162 -12.11 -10.44 -42.16
N LYS A 163 -11.73 -11.48 -42.90
CA LYS A 163 -10.49 -12.23 -42.64
C LYS A 163 -9.33 -11.35 -43.07
N ASN A 164 -8.44 -10.99 -42.16
CA ASN A 164 -7.11 -10.49 -42.51
C ASN A 164 -6.02 -11.33 -41.83
N THR A 165 -5.01 -11.65 -42.61
CA THR A 165 -3.95 -12.61 -42.29
C THR A 165 -2.78 -11.95 -41.55
N ARG A 166 -2.06 -12.78 -40.77
CA ARG A 166 -0.72 -12.60 -40.15
C ARG A 166 -0.01 -11.26 -40.48
N THR A 167 0.36 -10.46 -39.48
CA THR A 167 1.60 -10.71 -38.71
C THR A 167 1.40 -10.65 -37.19
N GLY A 168 2.04 -11.58 -36.48
CA GLY A 168 1.75 -11.84 -35.07
C GLY A 168 2.61 -11.08 -34.06
N SER A 169 2.27 -9.83 -33.75
CA SER A 169 2.57 -9.28 -32.42
C SER A 169 1.36 -9.49 -31.51
N LYS A 170 1.40 -10.54 -30.68
CA LYS A 170 0.34 -10.82 -29.70
C LYS A 170 0.43 -9.81 -28.57
N ASN A 171 -0.28 -8.70 -28.72
CA ASN A 171 -0.43 -7.64 -27.73
C ASN A 171 -1.15 -8.19 -26.47
N LYS A 172 -0.40 -8.81 -25.54
CA LYS A 172 -0.91 -9.44 -24.32
C LYS A 172 -1.22 -8.37 -23.26
N ASN A 173 -2.36 -7.71 -23.43
CA ASN A 173 -3.05 -7.10 -22.30
C ASN A 173 -3.64 -8.23 -21.44
N SER A 174 -2.86 -8.75 -20.49
CA SER A 174 -3.21 -9.89 -19.66
C SER A 174 -4.33 -9.55 -18.68
N LEU A 175 -5.56 -9.92 -19.04
CA LEU A 175 -6.72 -9.91 -18.13
C LEU A 175 -6.66 -11.00 -17.03
N GLY A 176 -5.64 -11.86 -17.07
CA GLY A 176 -5.37 -12.91 -16.08
C GLY A 176 -4.66 -12.40 -14.82
N LEU A 177 -4.42 -13.31 -13.88
CA LEU A 177 -3.47 -13.07 -12.78
C LEU A 177 -2.03 -13.15 -13.33
N PRO A 178 -1.06 -12.38 -12.79
CA PRO A 178 0.31 -12.43 -13.26
C PRO A 178 0.94 -13.78 -12.92
N SER A 179 1.65 -14.33 -13.88
CA SER A 179 2.50 -15.50 -13.71
C SER A 179 3.77 -15.14 -12.92
N PRO A 180 4.50 -16.12 -12.35
CA PRO A 180 5.76 -15.85 -11.66
C PRO A 180 6.81 -15.11 -12.52
N SER A 181 6.86 -15.36 -13.84
CA SER A 181 7.80 -14.73 -14.76
C SER A 181 7.53 -13.24 -15.01
N ASP A 182 6.29 -12.79 -14.84
CA ASP A 182 5.88 -11.41 -15.12
C ASP A 182 6.52 -10.42 -14.12
N TYR A 183 7.00 -10.93 -12.98
CA TYR A 183 7.73 -10.20 -11.94
C TYR A 183 9.25 -10.22 -12.10
N ASN A 184 9.81 -10.96 -13.07
CA ASN A 184 11.27 -11.09 -13.24
C ASN A 184 11.95 -9.76 -13.58
N GLN A 185 11.21 -8.76 -14.09
CA GLN A 185 11.72 -7.43 -14.41
C GLN A 185 11.49 -6.38 -13.33
N LEU A 186 11.07 -6.76 -12.10
CA LEU A 186 10.87 -5.79 -11.02
C LEU A 186 12.17 -5.08 -10.62
N LYS A 187 12.21 -3.76 -10.78
CA LYS A 187 13.37 -2.89 -10.53
C LYS A 187 13.27 -2.10 -9.24
N SER A 188 12.05 -1.74 -8.80
CA SER A 188 11.87 -1.04 -7.53
C SER A 188 10.47 -1.20 -6.94
N PHE A 189 10.40 -1.05 -5.62
CA PHE A 189 9.16 -1.09 -4.85
C PHE A 189 8.77 0.33 -4.42
N VAL A 190 7.52 0.74 -4.60
CA VAL A 190 7.05 2.09 -4.28
C VAL A 190 6.22 2.10 -2.99
N LEU A 191 6.56 3.02 -2.09
CA LEU A 191 5.74 3.37 -0.92
C LEU A 191 5.33 4.83 -0.98
N PHE A 192 4.04 5.11 -0.80
CA PHE A 192 3.62 6.50 -0.58
C PHE A 192 3.88 6.93 0.86
N CYS A 193 4.15 8.22 1.06
CA CYS A 193 4.25 8.86 2.37
C CYS A 193 3.62 10.27 2.32
N GLY A 194 3.51 10.93 3.48
CA GLY A 194 2.85 12.23 3.62
C GLY A 194 1.39 12.14 4.07
N PHE A 195 0.55 13.02 3.55
CA PHE A 195 -0.67 13.46 4.24
C PHE A 195 -1.96 12.95 3.59
N PRO A 196 -3.02 12.69 4.38
CA PRO A 196 -4.35 12.50 3.82
C PRO A 196 -4.79 13.74 3.04
N ARG A 197 -5.54 13.56 1.95
CA ARG A 197 -6.14 14.66 1.15
C ARG A 197 -5.15 15.57 0.40
N SER A 198 -3.89 15.15 0.23
CA SER A 198 -2.87 15.89 -0.54
C SER A 198 -2.81 15.58 -2.04
N GLY A 199 -3.54 14.59 -2.54
CA GLY A 199 -3.52 14.21 -3.96
C GLY A 199 -2.94 12.83 -4.28
N GLN A 200 -2.48 12.07 -3.27
CA GLN A 200 -1.91 10.72 -3.44
C GLN A 200 -2.75 9.78 -4.32
N SER A 201 -4.08 9.84 -4.24
CA SER A 201 -4.98 9.03 -5.08
C SER A 201 -4.92 9.34 -6.59
N LEU A 202 -4.63 10.59 -6.97
CA LEU A 202 -4.44 11.00 -8.37
C LEU A 202 -3.08 10.50 -8.87
N VAL A 203 -2.00 10.82 -8.17
CA VAL A 203 -0.63 10.39 -8.52
C VAL A 203 -0.54 8.87 -8.60
N GLY A 204 -1.10 8.17 -7.61
CA GLY A 204 -1.14 6.71 -7.63
C GLY A 204 -2.04 6.15 -8.73
N ALA A 205 -3.02 6.89 -9.25
CA ALA A 205 -3.85 6.46 -10.38
C ALA A 205 -3.12 6.68 -11.73
N ILE A 206 -2.41 7.80 -11.87
CA ILE A 206 -1.50 8.07 -13.00
C ILE A 206 -0.46 6.94 -13.09
N MET A 207 0.28 6.69 -12.02
CA MET A 207 1.30 5.63 -11.99
C MET A 207 0.73 4.25 -12.34
N ASP A 208 -0.41 3.88 -11.75
CA ASP A 208 -1.09 2.61 -12.01
C ASP A 208 -1.63 2.47 -13.45
N ALA A 209 -1.69 3.56 -14.23
CA ALA A 209 -2.10 3.54 -15.63
C ALA A 209 -0.95 3.15 -16.59
N HIS A 210 0.28 3.06 -16.10
CA HIS A 210 1.46 2.77 -16.91
C HIS A 210 1.57 1.26 -17.26
N PRO A 211 1.94 0.87 -18.50
CA PRO A 211 2.00 -0.54 -18.92
C PRO A 211 2.81 -1.47 -18.00
N HIS A 212 3.88 -0.98 -17.37
CA HIS A 212 4.76 -1.79 -16.50
C HIS A 212 4.77 -1.35 -15.02
N MET A 213 3.72 -0.68 -14.54
CA MET A 213 3.56 -0.36 -13.11
C MET A 213 2.31 -1.01 -12.51
N THR A 214 2.34 -1.28 -11.20
CA THR A 214 1.18 -1.78 -10.45
C THR A 214 1.18 -1.18 -9.06
N ILE A 215 0.24 -0.26 -8.78
CA ILE A 215 0.23 0.53 -7.54
C ILE A 215 -1.06 0.27 -6.76
N ALA A 216 -1.00 -0.66 -5.82
CA ALA A 216 -2.13 -1.05 -4.97
C ALA A 216 -2.74 0.15 -4.24
N HIS A 217 -4.07 0.26 -4.22
CA HIS A 217 -4.76 1.35 -3.54
C HIS A 217 -5.11 0.98 -2.09
N ASP A 218 -4.51 1.69 -1.13
CA ASP A 218 -4.78 1.56 0.31
C ASP A 218 -4.64 0.10 0.82
N PHE A 219 -3.56 -0.59 0.41
CA PHE A 219 -3.25 -1.99 0.77
C PHE A 219 -2.73 -2.14 2.21
N ASN A 220 -2.08 -1.11 2.74
CA ASN A 220 -1.58 -1.02 4.11
C ASN A 220 -0.49 -2.05 4.46
N ILE A 221 0.55 -2.16 3.63
CA ILE A 221 1.60 -3.18 3.78
C ILE A 221 2.19 -3.22 5.19
N LEU A 222 2.49 -2.07 5.81
CA LEU A 222 3.06 -2.02 7.18
C LEU A 222 2.11 -2.53 8.27
N GLY A 223 0.79 -2.42 8.07
CA GLY A 223 -0.21 -2.95 9.00
C GLY A 223 -0.46 -4.46 8.82
N GLY A 224 -0.25 -4.97 7.60
CA GLY A 224 -0.34 -6.40 7.29
C GLY A 224 0.96 -7.17 7.47
N TRP A 225 2.13 -6.53 7.44
CA TRP A 225 3.45 -7.16 7.36
C TRP A 225 3.70 -8.21 8.45
N SER A 226 3.44 -7.87 9.71
CA SER A 226 3.62 -8.81 10.82
C SER A 226 2.56 -9.92 10.85
N LYS A 227 1.39 -9.70 10.25
CA LYS A 227 0.20 -10.57 10.36
C LYS A 227 0.09 -11.60 9.23
N ASN A 228 0.52 -11.26 8.02
CA ASN A 228 0.44 -12.15 6.87
C ASN A 228 1.72 -12.96 6.75
N LEU A 229 1.64 -14.26 7.05
CA LEU A 229 2.80 -15.15 6.98
C LEU A 229 3.18 -15.47 5.53
N SER A 230 2.20 -15.65 4.63
CA SER A 230 2.44 -15.91 3.20
C SER A 230 3.32 -14.84 2.54
N TRP A 231 3.03 -13.56 2.77
CA TRP A 231 3.82 -12.42 2.28
C TRP A 231 5.28 -12.41 2.76
N ARG A 232 5.60 -13.14 3.84
CA ARG A 232 6.94 -13.27 4.43
C ARG A 232 7.60 -14.61 4.11
N ASN A 233 6.88 -15.52 3.46
CA ASN A 233 7.39 -16.81 2.99
C ASN A 233 7.74 -16.75 1.50
N ASP A 234 6.88 -16.17 0.65
CA ASP A 234 7.18 -15.90 -0.76
C ASP A 234 6.81 -14.46 -1.15
N LYS A 235 7.78 -13.75 -1.73
CA LYS A 235 7.58 -12.40 -2.29
C LYS A 235 6.58 -12.38 -3.44
N LYS A 236 6.39 -13.49 -4.17
CA LYS A 236 5.37 -13.63 -5.22
C LYS A 236 3.95 -13.51 -4.67
N ASP A 237 3.69 -13.99 -3.45
CA ASP A 237 2.38 -13.86 -2.81
C ASP A 237 2.11 -12.41 -2.38
N LEU A 238 3.13 -11.69 -1.89
CA LEU A 238 3.04 -10.25 -1.66
C LEU A 238 2.75 -9.51 -2.97
N TYR A 239 3.45 -9.83 -4.07
CA TYR A 239 3.26 -9.17 -5.36
C TYR A 239 1.87 -9.46 -5.96
N ARG A 240 1.40 -10.71 -5.86
CA ARG A 240 0.04 -11.09 -6.28
C ARG A 240 -1.02 -10.32 -5.48
N ALA A 241 -0.88 -10.24 -4.16
CA ALA A 241 -1.82 -9.51 -3.32
C ALA A 241 -1.84 -7.98 -3.61
N LEU A 242 -0.68 -7.40 -3.96
CA LEU A 242 -0.59 -6.00 -4.42
C LEU A 242 -1.25 -5.81 -5.80
N TYR A 243 -1.03 -6.74 -6.73
CA TYR A 243 -1.66 -6.72 -8.05
C TYR A 243 -3.18 -6.86 -7.97
N GLU A 244 -3.68 -7.86 -7.26
CA GLU A 244 -5.11 -8.06 -7.00
C GLU A 244 -5.73 -6.79 -6.39
N ARG A 245 -5.03 -6.13 -5.47
CA ARG A 245 -5.48 -4.88 -4.87
C ARG A 245 -5.44 -3.66 -5.81
N SER A 246 -4.59 -3.66 -6.83
CA SER A 246 -4.66 -2.68 -7.92
C SER A 246 -5.86 -2.99 -8.84
N ARG A 247 -5.97 -4.25 -9.31
CA ARG A 247 -7.04 -4.76 -10.18
C ARG A 247 -8.45 -4.59 -9.61
N ASP A 248 -8.59 -4.65 -8.29
CA ASP A 248 -9.82 -4.36 -7.54
C ASP A 248 -10.49 -3.03 -7.96
N ARG A 249 -9.71 -2.07 -8.51
CA ARG A 249 -10.11 -0.72 -8.96
C ARG A 249 -11.01 0.03 -7.97
N ASN A 250 -10.91 -0.29 -6.68
CA ASN A 250 -11.87 0.17 -5.68
C ASN A 250 -11.78 1.68 -5.44
N GLY A 251 -12.95 2.33 -5.27
CA GLY A 251 -13.04 3.78 -5.12
C GLY A 251 -12.85 4.54 -6.44
N ASN A 252 -11.98 5.56 -6.43
CA ASN A 252 -11.90 6.56 -7.48
C ASN A 252 -11.25 6.08 -8.80
N ARG A 253 -10.73 4.86 -8.89
CA ARG A 253 -10.11 4.32 -10.13
C ARG A 253 -11.05 3.47 -10.99
N LYS A 254 -12.27 3.18 -10.51
CA LYS A 254 -13.37 2.68 -11.35
C LYS A 254 -13.92 3.82 -12.19
N LYS A 255 -14.35 3.54 -13.42
CA LYS A 255 -15.27 4.43 -14.16
C LYS A 255 -16.57 4.52 -13.35
N LEU A 256 -16.75 5.61 -12.61
CA LEU A 256 -17.93 5.85 -11.78
C LEU A 256 -18.96 6.69 -12.54
N ALA A 257 -20.24 6.38 -12.37
CA ALA A 257 -21.33 7.25 -12.80
C ALA A 257 -21.51 8.44 -11.83
N GLY A 258 -21.83 9.62 -12.38
CA GLY A 258 -22.14 10.85 -11.64
C GLY A 258 -20.93 11.59 -11.04
N ASN A 259 -21.23 12.65 -10.26
CA ASN A 259 -20.26 13.65 -9.72
C ASN A 259 -19.27 13.13 -8.64
N ARG A 260 -18.83 11.87 -8.71
CA ARG A 260 -17.74 11.34 -7.88
C ARG A 260 -16.41 11.63 -8.58
N ARG A 261 -15.40 12.07 -7.81
CA ARG A 261 -14.04 12.23 -8.33
C ARG A 261 -13.54 10.91 -8.92
N ASN A 262 -13.41 10.87 -10.23
CA ASN A 262 -12.93 9.75 -11.01
C ASN A 262 -11.49 10.06 -11.45
N PHE A 263 -10.58 9.10 -11.26
CA PHE A 263 -9.19 9.13 -11.72
C PHE A 263 -8.92 7.95 -12.66
N PHE A 264 -9.97 7.39 -13.26
CA PHE A 264 -9.85 6.42 -14.33
C PHE A 264 -9.20 7.09 -15.55
N VAL A 265 -8.09 6.54 -16.04
CA VAL A 265 -7.45 6.99 -17.29
C VAL A 265 -7.92 6.11 -18.44
N PRO A 266 -8.73 6.62 -19.38
CA PRO A 266 -9.20 5.83 -20.51
C PRO A 266 -8.05 5.30 -21.37
N LYS A 267 -8.24 4.12 -21.97
CA LYS A 267 -7.30 3.49 -22.93
C LYS A 267 -5.92 3.13 -22.34
N LEU A 268 -5.74 3.19 -21.01
CA LEU A 268 -4.52 2.82 -20.28
C LEU A 268 -4.74 1.65 -19.29
N TYR A 269 -3.68 1.28 -18.56
CA TYR A 269 -3.53 -0.05 -17.95
C TYR A 269 -4.10 -0.23 -16.54
N GLN A 270 -4.76 0.75 -15.92
CA GLN A 270 -5.12 0.71 -14.49
C GLN A 270 -5.73 -0.61 -14.02
N GLY A 271 -5.02 -1.32 -13.13
CA GLY A 271 -5.40 -2.66 -12.65
C GLY A 271 -5.03 -3.84 -13.56
N THR A 272 -4.15 -3.63 -14.54
CA THR A 272 -3.58 -4.59 -15.50
C THR A 272 -2.15 -4.15 -15.86
N PHE A 273 -1.46 -4.89 -16.73
CA PHE A 273 -0.13 -4.54 -17.24
C PHE A 273 0.04 -5.04 -18.68
N GLN A 274 1.13 -4.64 -19.33
CA GLN A 274 1.58 -5.17 -20.60
C GLN A 274 2.82 -6.04 -20.36
N ASP A 275 2.75 -7.32 -20.74
CA ASP A 275 3.84 -8.32 -20.79
C ASP A 275 4.58 -8.62 -19.47
N TYR A 276 5.02 -7.64 -18.70
CA TYR A 276 5.73 -7.76 -17.42
C TYR A 276 5.59 -6.49 -16.55
N ILE A 277 5.91 -6.59 -15.26
CA ILE A 277 5.85 -5.50 -14.29
C ILE A 277 7.27 -5.09 -13.86
N GLN A 278 7.58 -3.79 -13.94
CA GLN A 278 8.87 -3.23 -13.52
C GLN A 278 8.80 -2.48 -12.18
N ILE A 279 7.63 -1.91 -11.84
CA ILE A 279 7.41 -1.15 -10.60
C ILE A 279 6.17 -1.71 -9.91
N ILE A 280 6.27 -2.07 -8.64
CA ILE A 280 5.13 -2.48 -7.82
C ILE A 280 5.10 -1.67 -6.53
N GLY A 281 3.92 -1.41 -5.93
CA GLY A 281 3.90 -0.61 -4.70
C GLY A 281 2.55 -0.43 -4.01
N ASP A 282 2.58 0.24 -2.86
CA ASP A 282 1.44 0.52 -2.00
C ASP A 282 1.19 2.03 -1.84
N MET A 283 0.06 2.50 -2.38
CA MET A 283 -0.46 3.86 -2.15
C MET A 283 -1.29 3.89 -0.86
N SER A 284 -0.59 3.80 0.27
CA SER A 284 -1.14 3.90 1.64
C SER A 284 -0.47 5.03 2.44
N GLY A 285 -0.14 6.15 1.79
CA GLY A 285 0.78 7.14 2.37
C GLY A 285 0.33 7.76 3.69
N GLN A 286 -0.98 7.92 3.91
CA GLN A 286 -1.51 8.27 5.23
C GLN A 286 -1.19 7.20 6.28
N ARG A 287 -1.45 5.92 5.99
CA ARG A 287 -1.28 4.82 6.95
C ARG A 287 0.19 4.59 7.28
N LEU A 288 1.07 4.69 6.28
CA LEU A 288 2.52 4.65 6.50
C LEU A 288 2.98 5.77 7.43
N THR A 289 2.58 7.02 7.16
CA THR A 289 2.85 8.15 8.06
C THR A 289 2.29 7.88 9.47
N GLN A 290 1.07 7.35 9.60
CA GLN A 290 0.46 7.03 10.90
C GLN A 290 1.22 5.94 11.66
N ALA A 291 1.78 4.93 10.99
CA ALA A 291 2.64 3.94 11.61
C ALA A 291 3.89 4.60 12.22
N TYR A 292 4.57 5.47 11.47
CA TYR A 292 5.73 6.24 11.96
C TYR A 292 5.39 7.27 13.05
N VAL A 293 4.16 7.80 13.09
CA VAL A 293 3.67 8.64 14.19
C VAL A 293 3.37 7.83 15.45
N LYS A 294 2.87 6.59 15.32
CA LYS A 294 2.56 5.72 16.47
C LYS A 294 3.81 5.13 17.10
N ASP A 295 4.68 4.55 16.29
CA ASP A 295 5.94 3.92 16.72
C ASP A 295 6.96 4.01 15.58
N PHE A 296 7.86 4.99 15.70
CA PHE A 296 8.87 5.28 14.69
C PHE A 296 9.83 4.10 14.47
N ASN A 297 10.24 3.43 15.55
CA ASN A 297 11.26 2.38 15.51
C ASN A 297 10.69 1.07 14.96
N LYS A 298 9.44 0.72 15.29
CA LYS A 298 8.74 -0.42 14.69
C LYS A 298 8.40 -0.17 13.23
N ALA A 299 7.94 1.03 12.86
CA ALA A 299 7.67 1.38 11.48
C ALA A 299 8.94 1.32 10.61
N LYS A 300 10.07 1.86 11.11
CA LYS A 300 11.39 1.73 10.47
C LYS A 300 11.78 0.26 10.29
N ARG A 301 11.78 -0.54 11.38
CA ARG A 301 12.11 -1.98 11.32
C ARG A 301 11.26 -2.72 10.30
N ASN A 302 9.96 -2.48 10.23
CA ASN A 302 9.09 -3.10 9.24
C ASN A 302 9.48 -2.71 7.80
N VAL A 303 9.78 -1.44 7.52
CA VAL A 303 10.25 -1.00 6.19
C VAL A 303 11.60 -1.64 5.83
N ASP A 304 12.53 -1.73 6.78
CA ASP A 304 13.83 -2.38 6.57
C ASP A 304 13.67 -3.89 6.33
N SER A 305 12.80 -4.58 7.07
CA SER A 305 12.48 -5.99 6.85
C SER A 305 11.84 -6.24 5.49
N ILE A 306 10.89 -5.39 5.06
CA ILE A 306 10.29 -5.47 3.72
C ILE A 306 11.38 -5.32 2.67
N ARG A 307 12.21 -4.27 2.77
CA ARG A 307 13.31 -3.97 1.83
C ARG A 307 14.28 -5.13 1.68
N HIS A 308 14.69 -5.74 2.79
CA HIS A 308 15.58 -6.90 2.79
C HIS A 308 14.91 -8.12 2.12
N PHE A 309 13.66 -8.42 2.49
CA PHE A 309 12.92 -9.57 1.96
C PHE A 309 12.65 -9.49 0.45
N ILE A 310 12.26 -8.32 -0.06
CA ILE A 310 11.99 -8.16 -1.51
C ILE A 310 13.27 -8.13 -2.35
N GLY A 311 14.41 -7.77 -1.75
CA GLY A 311 15.72 -7.71 -2.42
C GLY A 311 15.86 -6.58 -3.46
N MET A 312 15.09 -5.50 -3.35
CA MET A 312 15.07 -4.39 -4.31
C MET A 312 14.91 -3.02 -3.61
N PRO A 313 15.33 -1.90 -4.23
CA PRO A 313 15.22 -0.58 -3.62
C PRO A 313 13.76 -0.18 -3.39
N ILE A 314 13.47 0.34 -2.20
CA ILE A 314 12.22 1.02 -1.89
C ILE A 314 12.35 2.51 -2.25
N LYS A 315 11.48 3.00 -3.14
CA LYS A 315 11.33 4.41 -3.51
C LYS A 315 10.07 5.00 -2.85
N PHE A 316 10.17 6.20 -2.32
CA PHE A 316 9.11 6.92 -1.63
C PHE A 316 8.51 8.03 -2.51
N ILE A 317 7.19 8.08 -2.57
CA ILE A 317 6.45 9.19 -3.21
C ILE A 317 5.75 10.02 -2.13
N MET A 318 6.13 11.29 -2.00
CA MET A 318 5.51 12.24 -1.07
C MET A 318 4.73 13.30 -1.85
N VAL A 319 3.40 13.20 -1.84
CA VAL A 319 2.53 14.20 -2.49
C VAL A 319 2.10 15.24 -1.46
N LEU A 320 2.38 16.51 -1.75
CA LEU A 320 2.11 17.66 -0.90
C LEU A 320 1.01 18.54 -1.48
N ARG A 321 0.18 19.10 -0.61
CA ARG A 321 -0.82 20.15 -0.90
C ARG A 321 -0.70 21.18 0.21
N ASN A 322 -1.19 22.40 -0.03
CA ASN A 322 -1.24 23.45 0.99
C ASN A 322 -1.74 22.87 2.35
N PRO A 323 -0.98 23.05 3.46
CA PRO A 323 -1.32 22.49 4.77
C PRO A 323 -2.73 22.87 5.25
N PHE A 324 -3.12 24.13 5.03
CA PHE A 324 -4.42 24.65 5.42
C PHE A 324 -5.56 23.94 4.68
N ASP A 325 -5.44 23.78 3.36
CA ASP A 325 -6.39 23.02 2.56
C ASP A 325 -6.43 21.53 2.92
N THR A 326 -5.27 20.97 3.26
CA THR A 326 -5.14 19.58 3.70
C THR A 326 -5.87 19.34 5.02
N ILE A 327 -5.79 20.29 5.95
CA ILE A 327 -6.49 20.27 7.25
C ILE A 327 -7.99 20.54 7.06
N ALA A 328 -8.37 21.62 6.37
CA ALA A 328 -9.75 22.00 6.10
C ALA A 328 -10.52 20.87 5.39
N THR A 329 -9.95 20.26 4.35
CA THR A 329 -10.57 19.13 3.65
C THR A 329 -10.84 17.94 4.58
N GLN A 330 -10.00 17.70 5.61
CA GLN A 330 -10.26 16.65 6.59
C GLN A 330 -11.38 17.01 7.57
N VAL A 331 -11.45 18.26 8.01
CA VAL A 331 -12.54 18.79 8.86
C VAL A 331 -13.87 18.63 8.13
N LEU A 332 -14.01 19.27 6.96
CA LEU A 332 -15.21 19.26 6.13
C LEU A 332 -15.69 17.84 5.78
N ARG A 333 -14.77 16.92 5.44
CA ARG A 333 -15.13 15.50 5.19
C ARG A 333 -15.59 14.77 6.44
N THR A 334 -15.06 15.10 7.62
CA THR A 334 -15.49 14.48 8.87
C THR A 334 -16.89 14.99 9.24
N LEU A 335 -17.15 16.29 9.10
CA LEU A 335 -18.49 16.89 9.31
C LEU A 335 -19.52 16.29 8.34
N LYS A 336 -19.24 16.26 7.03
CA LYS A 336 -20.12 15.66 6.02
C LYS A 336 -20.38 14.16 6.24
N ALA A 337 -19.41 13.42 6.79
CA ALA A 337 -19.60 12.02 7.15
C ALA A 337 -20.46 11.85 8.42
N LYS A 338 -20.32 12.72 9.42
CA LYS A 338 -21.19 12.76 10.61
C LYS A 338 -22.63 13.09 10.22
N ALA A 339 -22.85 14.15 9.45
CA ALA A 339 -24.18 14.56 8.98
C ALA A 339 -24.91 13.43 8.25
N ARG A 340 -24.23 12.74 7.32
CA ARG A 340 -24.80 11.57 6.62
C ARG A 340 -25.18 10.42 7.55
N LYS A 341 -24.34 10.11 8.55
CA LYS A 341 -24.64 9.07 9.55
C LYS A 341 -25.81 9.43 10.47
N LYS A 342 -26.11 10.73 10.61
CA LYS A 342 -27.26 11.22 11.38
C LYS A 342 -28.55 11.13 10.56
N ALA A 343 -28.51 11.60 9.31
CA ALA A 343 -29.63 11.46 8.37
C ALA A 343 -30.03 9.97 8.18
N SER A 344 -29.07 9.06 8.09
CA SER A 344 -29.33 7.62 7.99
C SER A 344 -29.81 6.94 9.30
N LYS A 345 -30.04 7.71 10.36
CA LYS A 345 -30.48 7.20 11.69
C LYS A 345 -31.82 7.78 12.15
N MET A 346 -32.50 8.58 11.32
CA MET A 346 -33.77 9.26 11.67
C MET A 346 -33.74 9.93 13.06
N GLN A 347 -32.63 10.59 13.39
CA GLN A 347 -32.46 11.32 14.66
C GLN A 347 -32.58 12.82 14.43
N ASP A 348 -33.79 13.34 14.67
CA ASP A 348 -34.12 14.77 14.67
C ASP A 348 -33.55 15.47 15.91
N THR A 349 -32.25 15.74 15.84
CA THR A 349 -31.59 16.71 16.73
C THR A 349 -30.81 17.68 15.85
N ASN A 350 -31.45 18.74 15.39
CA ASN A 350 -30.70 19.82 14.75
C ASN A 350 -29.71 20.39 15.78
N LEU A 351 -28.42 20.24 15.52
CA LEU A 351 -27.39 20.86 16.36
C LEU A 351 -27.51 22.37 16.21
N SER A 352 -27.52 23.11 17.32
CA SER A 352 -27.53 24.57 17.27
C SER A 352 -26.33 25.07 16.46
N GLU A 353 -26.44 26.29 15.91
CA GLU A 353 -25.32 26.89 15.19
C GLU A 353 -24.07 26.98 16.07
N ALA A 354 -24.23 27.32 17.35
CA ALA A 354 -23.17 27.33 18.35
C ALA A 354 -22.50 25.95 18.53
N ASP A 355 -23.27 24.86 18.58
CA ASP A 355 -22.74 23.49 18.65
C ASP A 355 -21.95 23.12 17.39
N GLN A 356 -22.42 23.54 16.22
CA GLN A 356 -21.75 23.28 14.95
C GLN A 356 -20.42 24.05 14.85
N VAL A 357 -20.39 25.30 15.29
CA VAL A 357 -19.17 26.13 15.39
C VAL A 357 -18.19 25.50 16.39
N ASN A 358 -18.64 25.13 17.59
CA ASN A 358 -17.80 24.50 18.62
C ASN A 358 -17.23 23.15 18.15
N LEU A 359 -18.08 22.28 17.58
CA LEU A 359 -17.66 21.01 17.00
C LEU A 359 -16.61 21.20 15.90
N THR A 360 -16.78 22.23 15.07
CA THR A 360 -15.82 22.58 14.00
C THR A 360 -14.49 23.03 14.60
N LYS A 361 -14.49 23.91 15.62
CA LYS A 361 -13.30 24.37 16.35
C LYS A 361 -12.52 23.23 17.01
N VAL A 362 -13.21 22.34 17.74
CA VAL A 362 -12.61 21.16 18.39
C VAL A 362 -12.01 20.20 17.36
N LEU A 363 -12.74 19.93 16.28
CA LEU A 363 -12.28 19.07 15.19
C LEU A 363 -11.08 19.67 14.44
N LEU A 364 -11.08 20.98 14.19
CA LEU A 364 -9.98 21.71 13.56
C LEU A 364 -8.71 21.59 14.41
N ASN A 365 -8.77 21.91 15.70
CA ASN A 365 -7.65 21.75 16.64
C ASN A 365 -7.13 20.30 16.70
N LYS A 366 -8.01 19.29 16.61
CA LYS A 366 -7.61 17.88 16.50
C LYS A 366 -6.90 17.57 15.19
N ARG A 367 -7.35 18.12 14.06
CA ARG A 367 -6.72 17.92 12.73
C ARG A 367 -5.39 18.67 12.60
N ILE A 368 -5.25 19.87 13.17
CA ILE A 368 -3.98 20.61 13.25
C ILE A 368 -2.95 19.77 13.99
N ARG A 369 -3.23 19.36 15.24
CA ARG A 369 -2.29 18.54 16.04
C ARG A 369 -1.89 17.24 15.33
N ALA A 370 -2.83 16.56 14.67
CA ALA A 370 -2.54 15.36 13.88
C ALA A 370 -1.63 15.65 12.67
N TYR A 371 -1.86 16.78 11.97
CA TYR A 371 -1.03 17.22 10.85
C TYR A 371 0.39 17.55 11.30
N LEU A 372 0.57 18.30 12.40
CA LEU A 372 1.89 18.66 12.91
C LEU A 372 2.72 17.42 13.32
N LYS A 373 2.10 16.42 13.96
CA LYS A 373 2.73 15.12 14.23
C LYS A 373 3.14 14.40 12.94
N ALA A 374 2.28 14.39 11.92
CA ALA A 374 2.59 13.83 10.60
C ALA A 374 3.74 14.57 9.90
N VAL A 375 3.90 15.89 10.07
CA VAL A 375 5.05 16.64 9.54
C VAL A 375 6.35 16.15 10.17
N GLU A 376 6.42 15.95 11.49
CA GLU A 376 7.63 15.46 12.14
C GLU A 376 7.99 14.02 11.74
N ALA A 377 7.00 13.13 11.62
CA ALA A 377 7.24 11.79 11.07
C ALA A 377 7.80 11.85 9.64
N ASN A 378 7.20 12.65 8.75
CA ASN A 378 7.68 12.78 7.37
C ASN A 378 9.03 13.50 7.25
N LYS A 379 9.37 14.43 8.16
CA LYS A 379 10.74 14.98 8.25
C LYS A 379 11.76 13.88 8.56
N LYS A 380 11.46 12.95 9.48
CA LYS A 380 12.34 11.83 9.80
C LYS A 380 12.46 10.82 8.65
N ILE A 381 11.33 10.46 8.01
CA ILE A 381 11.31 9.61 6.80
C ILE A 381 12.16 10.24 5.69
N TYR A 382 11.93 11.52 5.37
CA TYR A 382 12.67 12.22 4.32
C TYR A 382 14.18 12.35 4.62
N ARG A 383 14.58 12.53 5.89
CA ARG A 383 16.00 12.53 6.26
C ARG A 383 16.66 11.17 6.02
N MET A 384 15.96 10.08 6.33
CA MET A 384 16.47 8.71 6.23
C MET A 384 16.52 8.19 4.79
N TYR A 385 15.55 8.57 3.97
CA TYR A 385 15.37 8.08 2.60
C TYR A 385 15.47 9.20 1.56
N LYS A 386 16.28 10.24 1.84
CA LYS A 386 16.34 11.49 1.06
C LYS A 386 16.53 11.25 -0.43
N ASN A 387 17.49 10.40 -0.78
CA ASN A 387 17.85 10.10 -2.18
C ASN A 387 16.88 9.09 -2.82
N GLN A 388 16.01 8.47 -2.02
CA GLN A 388 14.94 7.58 -2.47
C GLN A 388 13.56 8.23 -2.31
N THR A 389 13.44 9.54 -2.10
CA THR A 389 12.14 10.22 -1.92
C THR A 389 11.90 11.28 -2.99
N LEU A 390 10.90 11.06 -3.84
CA LEU A 390 10.38 12.09 -4.73
C LEU A 390 9.31 12.91 -4.00
N ILE A 391 9.52 14.22 -3.96
CA ILE A 391 8.53 15.19 -3.49
C ILE A 391 7.80 15.77 -4.70
N LEU A 392 6.49 15.56 -4.72
CA LEU A 392 5.56 16.13 -5.68
C LEU A 392 4.65 17.12 -4.97
N TYR A 393 4.21 18.15 -5.68
CA TYR A 393 3.24 19.10 -5.15
C TYR A 393 2.01 19.12 -6.06
N LEU A 394 0.82 19.02 -5.46
CA LEU A 394 -0.45 18.99 -6.18
C LEU A 394 -0.65 20.22 -7.08
N ASN A 395 -0.05 21.36 -6.73
CA ASN A 395 -0.12 22.56 -7.57
C ASN A 395 0.72 22.43 -8.84
N GLU A 396 1.92 21.83 -8.80
CA GLU A 396 2.69 21.61 -10.02
C GLU A 396 2.06 20.49 -10.86
N ILE A 397 1.50 19.46 -10.22
CA ILE A 397 0.78 18.40 -10.93
C ILE A 397 -0.42 18.96 -11.70
N VAL A 398 -1.16 19.91 -11.14
CA VAL A 398 -2.32 20.54 -11.81
C VAL A 398 -1.90 21.56 -12.86
N ASN A 399 -0.84 22.35 -12.60
CA ASN A 399 -0.42 23.43 -13.50
C ASN A 399 0.51 22.95 -14.63
N SER A 400 1.18 21.81 -14.47
CA SER A 400 2.19 21.28 -15.39
C SER A 400 2.24 19.74 -15.31
N PRO A 401 1.13 19.06 -15.64
CA PRO A 401 0.99 17.61 -15.46
C PRO A 401 2.08 16.83 -16.21
N ASP A 402 2.32 17.12 -17.49
CA ASP A 402 3.34 16.47 -18.32
C ASP A 402 4.73 16.47 -17.67
N THR A 403 5.13 17.62 -17.10
CA THR A 403 6.41 17.81 -16.42
C THR A 403 6.50 16.96 -15.16
N GLU A 404 5.49 17.00 -14.29
CA GLU A 404 5.52 16.22 -13.04
C GLU A 404 5.32 14.70 -13.29
N ILE A 405 4.61 14.30 -14.35
CA ILE A 405 4.50 12.89 -14.79
C ILE A 405 5.85 12.40 -15.31
N THR A 406 6.51 13.16 -16.20
CA THR A 406 7.84 12.85 -16.72
C THR A 406 8.86 12.71 -15.58
N LYS A 407 8.81 13.61 -14.60
CA LYS A 407 9.62 13.59 -13.38
C LYS A 407 9.40 12.32 -12.53
N ILE A 408 8.16 11.81 -12.43
CA ILE A 408 7.88 10.51 -11.79
C ILE A 408 8.58 9.39 -12.57
N CYS A 409 8.45 9.36 -13.89
CA CYS A 409 9.05 8.33 -14.74
C CYS A 409 10.59 8.33 -14.62
N ASN A 410 11.22 9.50 -14.70
CA ASN A 410 12.67 9.66 -14.56
C ASN A 410 13.16 9.22 -13.17
N PHE A 411 12.46 9.62 -12.10
CA PHE A 411 12.78 9.20 -10.73
C PHE A 411 12.64 7.68 -10.53
N LEU A 412 11.66 7.05 -11.17
CA LEU A 412 11.47 5.60 -11.10
C LEU A 412 12.46 4.83 -11.98
N GLY A 413 13.02 5.45 -13.02
CA GLY A 413 13.95 4.81 -13.97
C GLY A 413 13.21 3.97 -15.01
N ILE A 414 12.11 4.50 -15.54
CA ILE A 414 11.18 3.78 -16.42
C ILE A 414 10.77 4.66 -17.60
N GLN A 415 10.69 4.06 -18.78
CA GLN A 415 10.33 4.73 -20.03
C GLN A 415 8.82 4.98 -20.07
N CYS A 416 8.42 6.25 -20.18
CA CYS A 416 7.03 6.68 -20.35
C CYS A 416 6.84 7.23 -21.76
N SER A 417 5.84 6.73 -22.50
CA SER A 417 5.54 7.22 -23.85
C SER A 417 4.81 8.56 -23.82
N LYS A 418 4.98 9.38 -24.88
CA LYS A 418 4.22 10.64 -25.04
C LYS A 418 2.71 10.43 -24.90
N LYS A 419 2.19 9.32 -25.44
CA LYS A 419 0.78 8.92 -25.34
C LYS A 419 0.35 8.62 -23.90
N TYR A 420 1.18 7.93 -23.10
CA TYR A 420 0.89 7.70 -21.69
C TYR A 420 0.85 9.03 -20.91
N ILE A 421 1.80 9.93 -21.18
CA ILE A 421 1.89 11.23 -20.51
C ILE A 421 0.63 12.06 -20.81
N SER A 422 0.33 12.31 -22.09
CA SER A 422 -0.86 13.08 -22.52
C SER A 422 -2.17 12.51 -21.93
N LEU A 423 -2.44 11.20 -22.07
CA LEU A 423 -3.67 10.60 -21.53
C LEU A 423 -3.75 10.70 -19.98
N CYS A 424 -2.61 10.71 -19.29
CA CYS A 424 -2.59 10.93 -17.84
C CYS A 424 -2.78 12.40 -17.46
N SER A 425 -2.31 13.33 -18.29
CA SER A 425 -2.54 14.78 -18.13
C SER A 425 -4.01 15.14 -18.33
N ASP A 426 -4.70 14.54 -19.31
CA ASP A 426 -6.12 14.77 -19.62
C ASP A 426 -7.06 14.53 -18.42
N ILE A 427 -6.68 13.66 -17.47
CA ILE A 427 -7.49 13.40 -16.26
C ILE A 427 -7.17 14.32 -15.07
N VAL A 428 -6.20 15.23 -15.22
CA VAL A 428 -5.84 16.18 -14.16
C VAL A 428 -6.79 17.37 -14.23
N ASN A 429 -8.01 17.17 -13.72
CA ASN A 429 -9.06 18.17 -13.70
C ASN A 429 -8.58 19.55 -13.21
N GLU A 430 -9.08 20.58 -13.88
CA GLU A 430 -8.77 21.97 -13.61
C GLU A 430 -9.11 22.41 -12.17
N GLN A 431 -8.23 23.27 -11.66
CA GLN A 431 -8.29 23.97 -10.37
C GLN A 431 -8.29 23.10 -9.09
N GLN A 432 -7.29 23.36 -8.25
CA GLN A 432 -7.26 22.87 -6.89
C GLN A 432 -8.34 23.55 -6.03
N SER A 433 -9.25 22.76 -5.47
CA SER A 433 -10.22 23.25 -4.47
C SER A 433 -9.53 23.96 -3.29
N ILE A 434 -9.88 25.24 -3.08
CA ILE A 434 -9.40 26.10 -2.00
C ILE A 434 -10.30 25.95 -0.76
N THR A 435 -10.29 24.75 -0.18
CA THR A 435 -11.04 24.40 1.04
C THR A 435 -10.69 25.23 2.28
N ARG A 436 -9.52 25.88 2.33
CA ARG A 436 -9.13 26.73 3.47
C ARG A 436 -10.06 27.93 3.67
N LYS A 437 -10.69 28.44 2.60
CA LYS A 437 -11.69 29.53 2.68
C LYS A 437 -13.09 29.06 3.15
N GLN A 438 -13.30 27.75 3.37
CA GLN A 438 -14.59 27.16 3.77
C GLN A 438 -14.68 26.85 5.28
N ILE A 439 -13.69 27.28 6.07
CA ILE A 439 -13.71 27.17 7.54
C ILE A 439 -13.08 28.42 8.15
N GLN A 440 -13.59 28.84 9.31
CA GLN A 440 -13.01 29.94 10.08
C GLN A 440 -11.74 29.47 10.80
N TRP A 441 -10.68 30.27 10.72
CA TRP A 441 -9.40 30.03 11.41
C TRP A 441 -9.16 31.14 12.44
N THR A 442 -8.63 30.79 13.61
CA THR A 442 -8.06 31.79 14.52
C THR A 442 -6.60 32.05 14.16
N GLU A 443 -6.07 33.25 14.45
CA GLU A 443 -4.66 33.56 14.18
C GLU A 443 -3.70 32.55 14.84
N HIS A 444 -3.95 32.19 16.10
CA HIS A 444 -3.19 31.13 16.80
C HIS A 444 -3.12 29.81 16.00
N GLN A 445 -4.21 29.39 15.35
CA GLN A 445 -4.21 28.18 14.50
C GLN A 445 -3.37 28.39 13.22
N LYS A 446 -3.39 29.59 12.63
CA LYS A 446 -2.54 29.95 11.50
C LYS A 446 -1.07 29.93 11.92
N ASP A 447 -0.72 30.57 13.03
CA ASP A 447 0.64 30.64 13.57
C ASP A 447 1.23 29.27 13.86
N MET A 448 0.46 28.37 14.50
CA MET A 448 0.89 26.97 14.73
C MET A 448 1.29 26.27 13.42
N ILE A 449 0.59 26.55 12.31
CA ILE A 449 0.85 25.96 10.99
C ILE A 449 2.01 26.68 10.30
N LEU A 450 2.04 28.02 10.30
CA LEU A 450 3.08 28.84 9.66
C LEU A 450 4.46 28.63 10.31
N ASN A 451 4.54 28.58 11.64
CA ASN A 451 5.74 28.21 12.39
C ASN A 451 6.24 26.80 12.02
N LYS A 452 5.33 25.86 11.72
CA LYS A 452 5.69 24.53 11.24
C LYS A 452 6.19 24.54 9.79
N ILE A 453 5.58 25.36 8.94
CA ILE A 453 5.93 25.56 7.52
C ILE A 453 7.34 26.13 7.40
N SER A 454 7.65 27.23 8.11
CA SER A 454 8.96 27.90 8.04
C SER A 454 10.11 26.95 8.41
N LYS A 455 9.90 26.14 9.45
CA LYS A 455 10.85 25.11 9.96
C LYS A 455 10.92 23.83 9.10
N THR A 456 10.27 23.77 7.93
CA THR A 456 10.21 22.57 7.08
C THR A 456 10.45 22.91 5.61
N LYS A 457 11.65 22.64 5.07
CA LYS A 457 12.10 23.07 3.72
C LYS A 457 11.06 22.81 2.61
N TRP A 458 10.49 21.60 2.55
CA TRP A 458 9.49 21.21 1.54
C TRP A 458 8.06 21.71 1.82
N LEU A 459 7.81 22.43 2.91
CA LEU A 459 6.56 23.17 3.12
C LEU A 459 6.69 24.67 2.82
N ARG A 460 7.90 25.25 2.89
CA ARG A 460 8.14 26.72 2.85
C ARG A 460 7.47 27.48 1.70
N LYS A 461 7.17 26.83 0.56
CA LYS A 461 6.47 27.47 -0.57
C LYS A 461 4.97 27.69 -0.34
N PHE A 462 4.37 27.04 0.65
CA PHE A 462 2.96 27.21 0.98
C PHE A 462 2.77 28.42 1.90
N LYS A 463 1.84 29.29 1.53
CA LYS A 463 1.37 30.42 2.34
C LYS A 463 -0.09 30.22 2.72
N PHE A 464 -0.55 30.91 3.75
CA PHE A 464 -1.96 31.25 3.87
C PHE A 464 -2.18 32.45 2.93
N ILE A 465 -3.01 32.27 1.91
CA ILE A 465 -3.40 33.34 0.98
C ILE A 465 -4.91 33.44 1.12
N ASP A 466 -5.34 34.59 1.65
CA ASP A 466 -6.73 34.97 1.88
C ASP A 466 -7.39 35.54 0.63
N THR A 467 -6.62 36.20 -0.24
CA THR A 467 -7.04 36.65 -1.57
C THR A 467 -7.35 35.48 -2.52
#